data_AF-A0A260ZNQ9-F1
#
_entry.id   AF-A0A260ZNQ9-F1
#
_cell.length_a   1.000
_cell.length_b   1.000
_cell.length_c   1.000
_cell.angle_alpha   90.00
_cell.angle_beta   90.00
_cell.angle_gamma   90.00
#
_symmetry.space_group_name_H-M   'P 1'
#
loop_
_entity.id
_entity.type
_entity.pdbx_description
1 polymer ?
#
loop_
_entity_poly.entity_id
_entity_poly.type
_entity_poly.pdbx_seq_one_letter_code
_entity_poly.pdbx_strand_id
1 'polypeptide(L)'
;MSDADQLKQLKIKTGVVKRLIKEHASYQKQVVKDEEKAEKLAADATNEDEEYVAKKAKEVVKETVTMVRDAHGRLQKAIVDLQTLISSGSFSDECAELAEAKTQLEAAAASA
;
A
#
# COMPACT_ATOMS: atom_id res chain seq x y z
N MET A 1 6.02 25.33 15.93
CA MET A 1 4.82 24.47 16.05
C MET A 1 4.61 24.24 17.53
N SER A 2 3.36 24.25 18.01
CA SER A 2 3.10 23.85 19.40
C SER A 2 3.14 22.34 19.55
N ASP A 3 3.35 21.83 20.76
CA ASP A 3 3.34 20.38 21.04
C ASP A 3 2.01 19.73 20.62
N ALA A 4 0.89 20.45 20.80
CA ALA A 4 -0.43 20.03 20.37
C ALA A 4 -0.53 19.89 18.84
N ASP A 5 0.09 20.79 18.09
CA ASP A 5 0.15 20.71 16.62
C ASP A 5 0.97 19.50 16.16
N GLN A 6 2.09 19.24 16.83
CA GLN A 6 2.95 18.08 16.52
C GLN A 6 2.21 16.77 16.78
N LEU A 7 1.50 16.66 17.91
CA LEU A 7 0.70 15.47 18.23
C LEU A 7 -0.44 15.24 17.21
N LYS A 8 -1.10 16.32 16.79
CA LYS A 8 -2.13 16.27 15.75
C LYS A 8 -1.54 15.78 14.41
N GLN A 9 -0.40 16.33 14.01
CA GLN A 9 0.29 15.89 12.78
C GLN A 9 0.73 14.43 12.85
N LEU A 10 1.18 13.98 14.02
CA LEU A 10 1.57 12.59 14.25
C LEU A 10 0.38 11.65 14.02
N LYS A 11 -0.77 11.93 14.64
CA LYS A 11 -2.02 11.17 14.42
C LYS A 11 -2.42 11.13 12.95
N ILE A 12 -2.36 12.27 12.26
CA ILE A 12 -2.75 12.38 10.86
C ILE A 12 -1.83 11.52 9.99
N LYS A 13 -0.51 11.68 10.11
CA LYS A 13 0.48 10.96 9.29
C LYS A 13 0.47 9.45 9.58
N THR A 14 0.32 9.04 10.84
CA THR A 14 0.11 7.63 11.20
C THR A 14 -1.13 7.05 10.54
N GLY A 15 -2.25 7.81 10.54
CA GLY A 15 -3.47 7.40 9.86
C GLY A 15 -3.32 7.28 8.34
N VAL A 16 -2.49 8.12 7.71
CA VAL A 16 -2.17 8.02 6.28
C VAL A 16 -1.41 6.73 6.00
N VAL A 17 -0.34 6.43 6.75
CA VAL A 17 0.43 5.18 6.60
C VAL A 17 -0.48 3.96 6.76
N LYS A 18 -1.31 3.92 7.81
CA LYS A 18 -2.25 2.83 8.08
C LYS A 18 -3.23 2.56 6.95
N ARG A 19 -3.71 3.61 6.27
CA ARG A 19 -4.60 3.47 5.10
C ARG A 19 -3.84 2.96 3.88
N LEU A 20 -2.66 3.49 3.62
CA LEU A 20 -1.83 3.09 2.48
C LEU A 20 -1.35 1.63 2.59
N ILE A 21 -1.04 1.13 3.79
CA ILE A 21 -0.75 -0.29 4.02
C ILE A 21 -1.93 -1.16 3.54
N LYS A 22 -3.16 -0.82 3.95
CA LYS A 22 -4.36 -1.58 3.58
C LYS A 22 -4.65 -1.51 2.09
N GLU A 23 -4.47 -0.33 1.49
CA GLU A 23 -4.64 -0.11 0.06
C GLU A 23 -3.65 -0.95 -0.76
N HIS A 24 -2.36 -0.88 -0.41
CA HIS A 24 -1.30 -1.68 -1.04
C HIS A 24 -1.60 -3.18 -0.95
N ALA A 25 -1.93 -3.67 0.26
CA ALA A 25 -2.28 -5.07 0.46
C ALA A 25 -3.55 -5.50 -0.31
N SER A 26 -4.51 -4.60 -0.50
CA SER A 26 -5.71 -4.88 -1.30
C SER A 26 -5.37 -5.03 -2.78
N TYR A 27 -4.50 -4.18 -3.32
CA TYR A 27 -4.08 -4.29 -4.72
C TYR A 27 -3.21 -5.52 -4.96
N GLN A 28 -2.32 -5.89 -4.04
CA GLN A 28 -1.56 -7.14 -4.12
C GLN A 28 -2.50 -8.36 -4.22
N LYS A 29 -3.56 -8.40 -3.38
CA LYS A 29 -4.58 -9.46 -3.46
C LYS A 29 -5.35 -9.43 -4.78
N GLN A 30 -5.57 -8.25 -5.36
CA GLN A 30 -6.25 -8.13 -6.64
C GLN A 30 -5.38 -8.65 -7.78
N VAL A 31 -4.07 -8.38 -7.78
CA VAL A 31 -3.13 -8.93 -8.77
C VAL A 31 -3.21 -10.45 -8.78
N VAL A 32 -3.13 -11.12 -7.63
CA VAL A 32 -3.22 -12.59 -7.54
C VAL A 32 -4.52 -13.11 -8.17
N LYS A 33 -5.67 -12.47 -7.88
CA LYS A 33 -6.95 -12.86 -8.47
C LYS A 33 -7.01 -12.65 -9.98
N ASP A 34 -6.46 -11.54 -10.45
CA ASP A 34 -6.45 -11.22 -11.88
C ASP A 34 -5.50 -12.17 -12.63
N GLU A 35 -4.37 -12.54 -12.03
CA GLU A 35 -3.42 -13.54 -12.54
C GLU A 35 -4.07 -14.91 -12.63
N GLU A 36 -4.67 -15.41 -11.54
CA GLU A 36 -5.39 -16.69 -11.54
C GLU A 36 -6.48 -16.73 -12.62
N LYS A 37 -7.22 -15.63 -12.79
CA LYS A 37 -8.25 -15.52 -13.82
C LYS A 37 -7.64 -15.53 -15.23
N ALA A 38 -6.56 -14.79 -15.46
CA ALA A 38 -5.89 -14.73 -16.75
C ALA A 38 -5.25 -16.08 -17.13
N GLU A 39 -4.66 -16.78 -16.17
CA GLU A 39 -4.11 -18.13 -16.35
C GLU A 39 -5.19 -19.13 -16.70
N LYS A 40 -6.32 -19.11 -15.98
CA LYS A 40 -7.46 -19.98 -16.27
C LYS A 40 -8.02 -19.72 -17.68
N LEU A 41 -8.23 -18.45 -18.04
CA LEU A 41 -8.70 -18.08 -19.38
C LEU A 41 -7.73 -18.52 -20.48
N ALA A 42 -6.42 -18.47 -20.22
CA ALA A 42 -5.43 -18.94 -21.18
C ALA A 42 -5.39 -20.47 -21.29
N ALA A 43 -5.62 -21.19 -20.18
CA ALA A 43 -5.63 -22.65 -20.17
C ALA A 43 -6.88 -23.24 -20.82
N ASP A 44 -8.03 -22.58 -20.65
CA ASP A 44 -9.33 -23.02 -21.18
C ASP A 44 -9.56 -22.58 -22.64
N ALA A 45 -8.67 -21.75 -23.22
CA ALA A 45 -8.84 -21.22 -24.57
C ALA A 45 -8.65 -22.30 -25.65
N THR A 46 -9.64 -22.43 -26.54
CA THR A 46 -9.68 -23.44 -27.61
C THR A 46 -9.81 -22.83 -29.00
N ASN A 47 -10.04 -21.53 -29.09
CA ASN A 47 -10.22 -20.78 -30.34
C ASN A 47 -9.62 -19.36 -30.23
N GLU A 48 -9.49 -18.71 -31.39
CA GLU A 48 -8.84 -17.38 -31.50
C GLU A 48 -9.57 -16.29 -30.70
N ASP A 49 -10.91 -16.36 -30.59
CA ASP A 49 -11.70 -15.39 -29.82
C ASP A 49 -11.41 -15.51 -28.31
N GLU A 50 -11.33 -16.74 -27.79
CA GLU A 50 -10.97 -17.02 -26.40
C GLU A 50 -9.51 -16.63 -26.09
N GLU A 51 -8.58 -16.87 -27.02
CA GLU A 51 -7.19 -16.41 -26.90
C GLU A 51 -7.09 -14.88 -26.82
N TYR A 52 -7.90 -14.16 -27.61
CA TYR A 52 -7.99 -12.71 -27.54
C TYR A 52 -8.49 -12.24 -26.16
N VAL A 53 -9.51 -12.89 -25.60
CA VAL A 53 -10.00 -12.61 -24.25
C VAL A 53 -8.92 -12.87 -23.20
N ALA A 54 -8.20 -13.99 -23.29
CA ALA A 54 -7.09 -14.30 -22.37
C ALA A 54 -5.96 -13.26 -22.45
N LYS A 55 -5.64 -12.77 -23.66
CA LYS A 55 -4.68 -11.68 -23.86
C LYS A 55 -5.14 -10.38 -23.21
N LYS A 56 -6.43 -10.05 -23.32
CA LYS A 56 -7.01 -8.88 -22.63
C LYS A 56 -7.00 -9.01 -21.12
N ALA A 57 -7.24 -10.21 -20.58
CA ALA A 57 -7.08 -10.45 -19.14
C ALA A 57 -5.65 -10.17 -18.66
N LYS A 58 -4.63 -10.55 -19.44
CA LYS A 58 -3.22 -10.21 -19.14
C LYS A 58 -2.92 -8.70 -19.20
N GLU A 59 -3.62 -7.93 -20.04
CA GLU A 59 -3.51 -6.47 -20.05
C GLU A 59 -4.07 -5.88 -18.74
N VAL A 60 -5.21 -6.39 -18.26
CA VAL A 60 -5.79 -5.98 -16.96
C VAL A 60 -4.81 -6.27 -15.81
N VAL A 61 -4.17 -7.45 -15.78
CA VAL A 61 -3.15 -7.76 -14.77
C VAL A 61 -2.04 -6.71 -14.74
N LYS A 62 -1.56 -6.26 -15.91
CA LYS A 62 -0.51 -5.22 -16.00
C LYS A 62 -0.98 -3.88 -15.43
N GLU A 63 -2.24 -3.51 -15.66
CA GLU A 63 -2.84 -2.31 -15.08
C GLU A 63 -2.91 -2.43 -13.55
N THR A 64 -3.39 -3.55 -13.02
CA THR A 64 -3.46 -3.80 -11.57
C THR A 64 -2.07 -3.78 -10.91
N VAL A 65 -1.05 -4.37 -11.55
CA VAL A 65 0.35 -4.29 -11.09
C VAL A 65 0.87 -2.85 -11.07
N THR A 66 0.48 -2.04 -12.05
CA THR A 66 0.82 -0.61 -12.09
C THR A 66 0.23 0.13 -10.89
N MET A 67 -0.99 -0.23 -10.45
CA MET A 67 -1.61 0.33 -9.25
C MET A 67 -0.89 -0.08 -7.96
N VAL A 68 -0.42 -1.33 -7.85
CA VAL A 68 0.40 -1.78 -6.71
C VAL A 68 1.66 -0.91 -6.59
N ARG A 69 2.35 -0.67 -7.71
CA ARG A 69 3.56 0.18 -7.73
C ARG A 69 3.27 1.61 -7.29
N ASP A 70 2.16 2.20 -7.75
CA ASP A 70 1.76 3.54 -7.32
C ASP A 70 1.45 3.60 -5.81
N ALA A 71 0.65 2.65 -5.32
CA ALA A 71 0.32 2.56 -3.89
C ALA A 71 1.58 2.36 -3.03
N HIS A 72 2.53 1.54 -3.49
CA HIS A 72 3.83 1.36 -2.85
C HIS A 72 4.61 2.68 -2.80
N GLY A 73 4.72 3.41 -3.92
CA GLY A 73 5.40 4.70 -3.96
C GLY A 73 4.79 5.74 -3.00
N ARG A 74 3.45 5.79 -2.94
CA ARG A 74 2.73 6.64 -1.96
C ARG A 74 3.00 6.22 -0.53
N LEU A 75 3.03 4.91 -0.25
CA LEU A 75 3.35 4.37 1.08
C LEU A 75 4.77 4.74 1.51
N GLN A 76 5.77 4.56 0.64
CA GLN A 76 7.16 4.93 0.92
C GLN A 76 7.30 6.41 1.26
N LYS A 77 6.64 7.29 0.50
CA LYS A 77 6.63 8.72 0.80
C LYS A 77 6.00 9.01 2.18
N ALA A 78 4.88 8.36 2.50
CA ALA A 78 4.22 8.54 3.80
C ALA A 78 5.07 8.01 4.98
N ILE A 79 5.81 6.92 4.78
CA ILE A 79 6.78 6.38 5.75
C ILE A 79 7.86 7.43 6.04
N VAL A 80 8.51 7.95 5.01
CA VAL A 80 9.57 8.96 5.14
C VAL A 80 9.05 10.22 5.83
N ASP A 81 7.86 10.69 5.45
CA ASP A 81 7.19 11.83 6.07
C ASP A 81 6.92 11.61 7.57
N LEU A 82 6.47 10.42 7.95
CA LEU A 82 6.18 10.06 9.34
C LEU A 82 7.47 9.92 10.16
N GLN A 83 8.49 9.26 9.60
CA GLN A 83 9.81 9.14 10.22
C GLN A 83 10.44 10.51 10.46
N THR A 84 10.38 11.40 9.46
CA THR A 84 10.90 12.77 9.57
C THR A 84 10.18 13.55 10.67
N LEU A 85 8.85 13.40 10.79
CA LEU A 85 8.09 14.03 11.87
C LEU A 85 8.52 13.48 13.24
N ILE A 86 8.70 12.16 13.38
CA ILE A 86 9.14 11.53 14.63
C ILE A 86 10.54 12.02 15.02
N SER A 87 11.49 12.05 14.07
CA SER A 87 12.87 12.46 14.34
C SER A 87 13.02 13.96 14.63
N SER A 88 12.16 14.81 14.07
CA SER A 88 12.19 16.26 14.29
C SER A 88 11.30 16.74 15.44
N GLY A 89 10.42 15.87 15.96
CA GLY A 89 9.48 16.20 17.01
C GLY A 89 9.96 15.80 18.40
N SER A 90 9.56 16.59 19.40
CA SER A 90 9.74 16.25 20.81
C SER A 90 8.49 15.52 21.31
N PHE A 91 8.49 14.20 21.17
CA PHE A 91 7.43 13.34 21.70
C PHE A 91 7.94 12.62 22.93
N SER A 92 7.14 12.57 24.00
CA SER A 92 7.44 11.72 25.16
C SER A 92 7.44 10.24 24.74
N ASP A 93 8.33 9.43 25.30
CA ASP A 93 8.37 7.99 25.05
C ASP A 93 7.09 7.27 25.53
N GLU A 94 6.38 7.86 26.49
CA GLU A 94 5.09 7.35 27.01
C GLU A 94 3.88 7.77 26.13
N CYS A 95 4.12 8.50 25.04
CA CYS A 95 3.06 8.96 24.15
C CYS A 95 2.49 7.78 23.33
N ALA A 96 1.21 7.46 23.58
CA ALA A 96 0.50 6.39 22.89
C ALA A 96 0.50 6.58 21.35
N GLU A 97 0.42 7.82 20.89
CA GLU A 97 0.47 8.17 19.47
C GLU A 97 1.81 7.85 18.82
N LEU A 98 2.91 8.03 19.57
CA LEU A 98 4.25 7.68 19.12
C LEU A 98 4.41 6.16 19.04
N ALA A 99 3.88 5.43 20.02
CA ALA A 99 3.86 3.97 20.00
C ALA A 99 3.05 3.43 18.80
N GLU A 100 1.87 3.99 18.53
CA GLU A 100 1.09 3.61 17.34
C GLU A 100 1.85 3.95 16.05
N ALA A 101 2.48 5.13 15.97
CA ALA A 101 3.26 5.51 14.80
C ALA A 101 4.41 4.53 14.51
N LYS A 102 5.18 4.15 15.54
CA LYS A 102 6.25 3.14 15.43
C LYS A 102 5.70 1.79 14.97
N THR A 103 4.57 1.35 15.55
CA THR A 103 3.90 0.10 15.15
C THR A 103 3.48 0.11 13.68
N GLN A 104 2.94 1.24 13.19
CA GLN A 104 2.55 1.34 11.77
C GLN A 104 3.76 1.40 10.83
N LEU A 105 4.90 1.97 11.27
CA LEU A 105 6.15 1.95 10.50
C LEU A 105 6.69 0.52 10.36
N GLU A 106 6.66 -0.27 11.43
CA GLU A 106 7.04 -1.69 11.39
C GLU A 106 6.12 -2.51 10.48
N ALA A 107 4.79 -2.29 10.60
CA ALA A 107 3.83 -2.94 9.73
C ALA A 107 4.02 -2.56 8.25
N ALA A 108 4.39 -1.31 7.97
CA ALA A 108 4.68 -0.86 6.61
C ALA A 108 5.95 -1.52 6.04
N ALA A 109 6.99 -1.70 6.87
CA ALA A 109 8.21 -2.41 6.48
C ALA A 109 7.95 -3.89 6.19
N ALA A 110 7.04 -4.53 6.94
CA ALA A 110 6.62 -5.91 6.68
C ALA A 110 5.71 -6.07 5.44
N SER A 111 5.19 -4.96 4.91
CA SER A 111 4.29 -4.94 3.74
C SER A 111 5.00 -4.54 2.44
N ALA A 112 6.30 -4.23 2.50
CA ALA A 112 7.17 -3.92 1.38
C ALA A 112 7.77 -5.19 0.77
#